data_AF-A0A1W1X6T4-F1
#
_entry.id   AF-A0A1W1X6T4-F1
#
_cell.length_a   1.000
_cell.length_b   1.000
_cell.length_c   1.000
_cell.angle_alpha   90.00
_cell.angle_beta   90.00
_cell.angle_gamma   90.00
#
_symmetry.space_group_name_H-M   'P 1'
#
loop_
_entity.id
_entity.type
_entity.pdbx_description
1 polymer ?
#
loop_
_entity_poly.entity_id
_entity_poly.type
_entity_poly.pdbx_seq_one_letter_code
_entity_poly.pdbx_strand_id
1 'polypeptide(L)'
;MEHKEYQHYKHINKFYKDAFIKKEEIVKQEIEINSCGSLEILIVEKFNNIVTITKAIATNVNKPILEDNIHKIIMNKSKLEEILKLF
;
A
#
# COMPACT_ATOMS: atom_id res chain seq x y z
N MET A 1 -15.54 -1.49 -17.66
CA MET A 1 -14.08 -1.31 -17.62
C MET A 1 -13.50 -2.57 -17.03
N GLU A 2 -12.76 -3.33 -17.82
CA GLU A 2 -12.12 -4.56 -17.36
C GLU A 2 -11.04 -4.19 -16.34
N HIS A 3 -11.27 -4.54 -15.07
CA HIS A 3 -10.20 -4.61 -14.08
C HIS A 3 -9.26 -5.73 -14.51
N LYS A 4 -8.30 -5.40 -15.38
CA LYS A 4 -7.17 -6.28 -15.65
C LYS A 4 -6.42 -6.45 -14.35
N GLU A 5 -6.56 -7.63 -13.75
CA GLU A 5 -5.69 -8.13 -12.70
C GLU A 5 -4.24 -8.07 -13.20
N TYR A 6 -3.55 -6.95 -12.93
CA TYR A 6 -2.14 -6.83 -13.27
C TYR A 6 -1.36 -7.73 -12.33
N GLN A 7 -0.90 -8.84 -12.89
CA GLN A 7 -0.01 -9.79 -12.25
C GLN A 7 1.14 -9.05 -11.57
N HIS A 8 1.24 -9.34 -10.27
CA HIS A 8 2.05 -8.72 -9.23
C HIS A 8 3.31 -8.01 -9.74
N TYR A 9 3.40 -6.71 -9.43
CA TYR A 9 4.64 -5.95 -9.45
C TYR A 9 5.82 -6.83 -9.00
N LYS A 10 6.78 -7.09 -9.89
CA LYS A 10 7.80 -8.13 -9.69
C LYS A 10 8.66 -7.94 -8.43
N HIS A 11 8.71 -6.71 -7.91
CA HIS A 11 9.44 -6.37 -6.69
C HIS A 11 8.53 -6.29 -5.45
N ILE A 12 7.29 -6.80 -5.50
CA ILE A 12 6.31 -6.68 -4.40
C ILE A 12 6.85 -7.27 -3.08
N ASN A 13 7.58 -8.39 -3.13
CA ASN A 13 8.17 -8.98 -1.94
C ASN A 13 9.29 -8.13 -1.34
N LYS A 14 10.08 -7.45 -2.19
CA LYS A 14 11.09 -6.48 -1.73
C LYS A 14 10.40 -5.26 -1.11
N PHE A 15 9.35 -4.76 -1.76
CA PHE A 15 8.53 -3.70 -1.21
C PHE A 15 7.97 -4.06 0.16
N TYR A 16 7.39 -5.25 0.35
CA TYR A 16 6.90 -5.66 1.67
C TYR A 16 8.02 -5.69 2.72
N LYS A 17 9.20 -6.18 2.37
CA LYS A 17 10.34 -6.21 3.27
C LYS A 17 10.78 -4.80 3.66
N ASP A 18 11.03 -3.94 2.68
CA ASP A 18 11.53 -2.57 2.88
C ASP A 18 10.47 -1.70 3.60
N ALA A 19 9.19 -1.93 3.30
CA ALA A 19 8.06 -1.29 3.96
C ALA A 19 7.63 -1.99 5.26
N PHE A 20 8.35 -2.99 5.78
CA PHE A 20 7.96 -3.72 7.00
C PHE A 20 6.50 -4.20 7.04
N ILE A 21 5.97 -4.61 5.89
CA ILE A 21 4.58 -5.06 5.72
C ILE A 21 4.48 -6.54 6.05
N LYS A 22 3.53 -6.88 6.90
CA LYS A 22 3.19 -8.26 7.29
C LYS A 22 2.01 -8.74 6.47
N LYS A 23 2.24 -9.72 5.59
CA LYS A 23 1.23 -10.20 4.63
C LYS A 23 -0.03 -10.71 5.32
N GLU A 24 0.14 -11.35 6.46
CA GLU A 24 -0.92 -11.89 7.31
C GLU A 24 -1.82 -10.82 7.93
N GLU A 25 -1.35 -9.56 8.01
CA GLU A 25 -2.09 -8.43 8.57
C GLU A 25 -2.76 -7.57 7.48
N ILE A 26 -2.51 -7.84 6.19
CA ILE A 26 -3.08 -7.07 5.08
C ILE A 26 -4.59 -7.32 5.00
N VAL A 27 -5.38 -6.26 5.19
CA VAL A 27 -6.83 -6.28 5.02
C VAL A 27 -7.27 -5.75 3.66
N LYS A 28 -6.44 -4.91 3.03
CA LYS A 28 -6.70 -4.35 1.70
C LYS A 28 -5.39 -4.03 1.00
N GLN A 29 -5.33 -4.36 -0.28
CA GLN A 29 -4.24 -4.00 -1.16
C GLN A 29 -4.79 -3.52 -2.50
N GLU A 30 -4.25 -2.40 -2.98
CA GLU A 30 -4.51 -1.86 -4.31
C GLU A 30 -3.17 -1.55 -4.96
N ILE A 31 -3.04 -1.92 -6.23
CA ILE A 31 -1.84 -1.72 -7.04
C ILE A 31 -2.32 -1.17 -8.38
N GLU A 32 -1.96 0.06 -8.68
CA GLU A 32 -2.31 0.74 -9.93
C GLU A 32 -1.05 1.01 -10.74
N ILE A 33 -1.01 0.48 -11.96
CA ILE A 33 0.08 0.73 -12.92
C ILE A 33 -0.47 1.66 -13.99
N ASN A 34 0.08 2.87 -14.06
CA ASN A 34 -0.31 3.86 -15.05
C ASN A 34 0.25 3.51 -16.44
N SER A 35 -0.36 4.06 -17.48
CA SER A 35 0.04 3.86 -18.88
C SER A 35 1.48 4.27 -19.19
N CYS A 36 2.04 5.22 -18.42
CA CYS A 36 3.44 5.64 -18.51
C CYS A 36 4.43 4.70 -17.80
N GLY A 37 3.95 3.62 -17.19
CA GLY A 37 4.76 2.65 -16.46
C GLY A 37 5.10 3.05 -15.02
N SER A 38 4.51 4.14 -14.50
CA SER A 38 4.55 4.44 -13.07
C SER A 38 3.60 3.51 -12.31
N LEU A 39 3.81 3.39 -11.01
CA LEU A 39 3.10 2.49 -10.11
C LEU A 39 2.71 3.23 -8.83
N GLU A 40 1.48 3.02 -8.38
CA GLU A 40 1.00 3.38 -7.05
C GLU A 40 0.55 2.12 -6.31
N ILE A 41 0.95 1.98 -5.05
CA ILE A 41 0.53 0.89 -4.18
C ILE A 41 -0.09 1.49 -2.92
N LEU A 42 -1.27 1.00 -2.56
CA LEU A 42 -1.92 1.24 -1.27
C LEU A 42 -2.08 -0.08 -0.54
N ILE A 43 -1.61 -0.15 0.70
CA ILE A 43 -1.79 -1.30 1.59
C ILE A 43 -2.36 -0.82 2.90
N VAL A 44 -3.40 -1.50 3.35
CA VAL A 44 -3.95 -1.33 4.69
C VAL A 44 -3.69 -2.61 5.47
N GLU A 45 -2.95 -2.47 6.56
CA GLU A 45 -2.69 -3.53 7.53
C GLU A 45 -3.49 -3.26 8.81
N LYS A 46 -3.94 -4.32 9.48
CA LYS A 46 -4.62 -4.21 10.78
C LYS A 46 -4.10 -5.27 11.75
N PHE A 47 -3.37 -4.82 12.76
CA PHE A 47 -2.92 -5.66 13.88
C PHE A 47 -3.51 -5.14 15.19
N ASN A 48 -4.29 -5.97 15.89
CA ASN A 48 -5.06 -5.59 17.07
C ASN A 48 -5.94 -4.33 16.80
N ASN A 49 -5.71 -3.26 17.56
CA ASN A 49 -6.39 -1.97 17.43
C ASN A 49 -5.60 -0.96 16.61
N ILE A 50 -4.53 -1.36 15.93
CA ILE A 50 -3.71 -0.49 15.10
C ILE A 50 -4.05 -0.74 13.63
N VAL A 51 -4.27 0.35 12.90
CA VAL A 51 -4.39 0.37 11.45
C VAL A 51 -3.18 1.09 10.89
N THR A 52 -2.49 0.45 9.96
CA THR A 52 -1.38 1.04 9.20
C THR A 52 -1.80 1.18 7.75
N ILE A 53 -1.75 2.40 7.22
CA ILE A 53 -1.99 2.68 5.81
C ILE A 53 -0.64 3.02 5.20
N THR A 54 -0.13 2.17 4.33
CA THR A 54 1.10 2.38 3.56
C THR A 54 0.74 2.75 2.13
N LYS A 55 1.19 3.93 1.68
CA LYS A 55 1.11 4.38 0.29
C LYS A 55 2.52 4.47 -0.28
N ALA A 56 2.72 3.94 -1.47
CA ALA A 56 4.01 3.98 -2.14
C ALA A 56 3.86 4.32 -3.62
N ILE A 57 4.78 5.15 -4.14
CA ILE A 57 4.77 5.59 -5.54
C ILE A 57 6.12 5.27 -6.18
N ALA A 58 6.10 4.75 -7.41
CA ALA A 58 7.29 4.57 -8.22
C ALA A 58 7.07 5.09 -9.63
N THR A 59 8.09 5.72 -10.20
CA THR A 59 8.04 6.24 -11.58
C THR A 59 8.33 5.17 -12.63
N ASN A 60 8.73 3.96 -12.22
CA ASN A 60 9.06 2.86 -13.12
C ASN A 60 8.78 1.50 -12.46
N VAL A 61 7.75 0.80 -12.94
CA VAL A 61 7.32 -0.53 -12.49
C VAL A 61 8.40 -1.62 -12.63
N ASN A 62 9.43 -1.38 -13.44
CA ASN A 62 10.53 -2.33 -13.60
C ASN A 62 11.62 -2.22 -12.53
N LYS A 63 11.60 -1.18 -11.67
CA LYS A 63 12.56 -0.95 -10.60
C LYS A 63 11.92 -1.12 -9.22
N PRO A 64 12.68 -1.50 -8.17
CA PRO A 64 12.21 -1.45 -6.79
C PRO A 64 11.76 -0.05 -6.39
N ILE A 65 10.75 0.05 -5.52
CA ILE A 65 10.37 1.32 -4.89
C ILE A 65 11.49 1.72 -3.92
N LEU A 66 11.89 2.99 -3.96
CA LEU A 66 12.85 3.56 -3.01
C LEU A 66 12.14 3.84 -1.68
N GLU A 67 12.85 3.67 -0.56
CA GLU A 67 12.29 3.87 0.79
C GLU A 67 11.69 5.28 0.98
N ASP A 68 12.32 6.31 0.41
CA ASP A 68 11.85 7.69 0.47
C ASP A 68 10.46 7.90 -0.17
N ASN A 69 10.05 6.98 -1.06
CA ASN A 69 8.74 7.02 -1.71
C ASN A 69 7.69 6.16 -0.99
N ILE A 70 8.00 5.64 0.19
CA ILE A 70 7.09 4.81 1.00
C ILE A 70 6.63 5.67 2.18
N HIS A 71 5.34 6.01 2.17
CA HIS A 71 4.71 6.81 3.21
C HIS A 71 3.75 5.96 4.02
N LYS A 72 3.76 6.16 5.34
CA LYS A 72 2.91 5.40 6.25
C LYS A 72 2.15 6.32 7.17
N ILE A 73 0.90 5.96 7.43
CA ILE A 73 0.08 6.52 8.49
C ILE A 73 -0.26 5.38 9.44
N ILE A 74 0.12 5.54 10.71
CA ILE A 74 -0.17 4.57 11.75
C ILE A 74 -1.15 5.22 12.72
N MET A 75 -2.29 4.58 12.96
CA MET A 75 -3.31 5.10 13.87
C MET A 75 -4.05 4.00 14.60
N ASN A 76 -4.64 4.36 15.74
CA ASN A 76 -5.59 3.48 16.41
C ASN A 76 -6.91 3.41 15.63
N LYS A 77 -7.56 2.24 15.64
CA LYS A 77 -8.89 2.01 15.08
C LYS A 77 -9.93 3.01 15.58
N SER A 78 -9.91 3.37 16.86
CA SER A 78 -10.85 4.37 17.41
C SER A 78 -10.68 5.73 16.74
N LYS A 79 -9.43 6.16 16.53
CA LYS A 79 -9.12 7.43 15.86
C LYS A 79 -9.52 7.41 14.38
N LEU A 80 -9.37 6.27 13.69
CA LEU A 80 -9.87 6.12 12.33
C LEU A 80 -11.40 6.24 12.28
N GLU A 81 -12.10 5.57 13.18
CA GLU A 81 -13.56 5.64 13.29
C GLU A 81 -14.06 7.06 13.60
N GLU A 82 -13.32 7.83 14.41
CA GLU A 82 -13.60 9.24 14.64
C GLU A 82 -13.44 10.09 13.38
N ILE A 83 -12.35 9.90 12.62
CA ILE A 83 -12.12 10.63 11.36
C ILE A 83 -13.20 10.30 10.33
N LEU A 84 -13.55 9.02 10.19
CA LEU A 84 -14.56 8.58 9.22
C LEU A 84 -15.96 9.13 9.52
N LYS A 85 -16.26 9.49 10.76
CA LYS A 85 -17.53 10.16 11.13
C LYS A 85 -17.60 11.63 10.68
N LEU A 86 -16.49 12.22 10.21
CA LEU A 86 -16.46 13.60 9.72
C LEU A 86 -16.93 13.72 8.25
N PHE A 87 -17.12 12.60 7.56
CA PHE A 87 -17.55 12.51 6.16
C PHE A 87 -18.86 11.73 6.07
#